data_AF-A0A3D3WKM5-F1
#
_entry.id   AF-A0A3D3WKM5-F1
#
_cell.length_a   1.000
_cell.length_b   1.000
_cell.length_c   1.000
_cell.angle_alpha   90.00
_cell.angle_beta   90.00
_cell.angle_gamma   90.00
#
_symmetry.space_group_name_H-M   'P 1'
#
loop_
_entity.id
_entity.type
_entity.pdbx_description
1 polymer ?
#
loop_
_entity_poly.entity_id
_entity_poly.type
_entity_poly.pdbx_seq_one_letter_code
_entity_poly.pdbx_strand_id
1 'polypeptide(L)'
;DEADAPLVQFARRVLGKVFAYAASLIPSVTTTPQDIDDAMKLGFNWQKGPFEMMDVIGHDTVRAMIAEADMTPPPVLAARNLDMFYQPKDGALLVASYDQSMQAPDMQAVNLPPRTIRFHMLRRCLTPLQRNKAASLYALDGDIRLVEFHSKANALTDESMEIVAAAA
;
A
#
# COMPACT_ATOMS: atom_id res chain seq x y z
N ASP A 1 22.89 -10.97 -7.60
CA ASP A 1 24.35 -11.09 -7.85
C ASP A 1 24.96 -9.74 -8.18
N GLU A 2 26.30 -9.64 -8.26
CA GLU A 2 27.02 -8.42 -8.64
C GLU A 2 26.57 -7.88 -10.02
N ALA A 3 26.08 -8.77 -10.89
CA ALA A 3 25.48 -8.46 -12.19
C ALA A 3 24.14 -7.68 -12.09
N ASP A 4 23.40 -7.81 -10.99
CA ASP A 4 22.12 -7.12 -10.81
C ASP A 4 22.31 -5.70 -10.25
N ALA A 5 23.49 -5.37 -9.74
CA ALA A 5 23.76 -4.10 -9.07
C ALA A 5 23.37 -2.88 -9.93
N PRO A 6 23.67 -2.81 -11.25
CA PRO A 6 23.23 -1.70 -12.09
C PRO A 6 21.71 -1.62 -12.26
N LEU A 7 21.01 -2.76 -12.35
CA LEU A 7 19.56 -2.83 -12.49
C LEU A 7 18.86 -2.41 -11.20
N VAL A 8 19.39 -2.85 -10.05
CA VAL A 8 18.93 -2.43 -8.73
C VAL A 8 19.11 -0.93 -8.57
N GLN A 9 20.28 -0.39 -8.92
CA GLN A 9 20.55 1.04 -8.84
C GLN A 9 19.60 1.85 -9.74
N PHE A 10 19.38 1.38 -10.97
CA PHE A 10 18.44 2.00 -11.89
C PHE A 10 17.02 2.04 -11.31
N ALA A 11 16.50 0.89 -10.86
CA ALA A 11 15.15 0.80 -10.28
C ALA A 11 14.99 1.69 -9.06
N ARG A 12 16.01 1.72 -8.18
CA ARG A 12 16.02 2.58 -6.98
C ARG A 12 15.99 4.06 -7.32
N ARG A 13 16.80 4.50 -8.30
CA ARG A 13 16.81 5.89 -8.77
C ARG A 13 15.48 6.28 -9.41
N VAL A 14 14.90 5.42 -10.25
CA VAL A 14 13.60 5.69 -10.87
C VAL A 14 12.51 5.84 -9.82
N LEU A 15 12.41 4.88 -8.89
CA LEU A 15 11.41 4.91 -7.83
C LEU A 15 11.63 6.08 -6.87
N GLY A 16 12.88 6.40 -6.52
CA GLY A 16 13.24 7.58 -5.72
C GLY A 16 12.70 8.87 -6.34
N LYS A 17 12.84 9.04 -7.66
CA LYS A 17 12.26 10.20 -8.37
C LYS A 17 10.74 10.22 -8.30
N VAL A 18 10.09 9.07 -8.49
CA VAL A 18 8.63 8.97 -8.41
C VAL A 18 8.15 9.32 -7.00
N PHE A 19 8.79 8.79 -5.96
CA PHE A 19 8.39 9.03 -4.57
C PHE A 19 8.53 10.50 -4.19
N ALA A 20 9.67 11.12 -4.52
CA ALA A 20 9.87 12.54 -4.28
C ALA A 20 8.87 13.40 -5.06
N TYR A 21 8.59 13.07 -6.32
CA TYR A 21 7.60 13.81 -7.09
C TYR A 21 6.19 13.65 -6.52
N ALA A 22 5.73 12.42 -6.27
CA ALA A 22 4.42 12.15 -5.71
C ALA A 22 4.20 12.87 -4.36
N ALA A 23 5.17 12.79 -3.46
CA ALA A 23 5.11 13.49 -2.18
C ALA A 23 5.12 15.02 -2.31
N SER A 24 5.73 15.58 -3.37
CA SER A 24 5.76 17.03 -3.60
C SER A 24 4.41 17.62 -4.04
N LEU A 25 3.50 16.77 -4.52
CA LEU A 25 2.15 17.17 -4.93
C LEU A 25 1.21 17.39 -3.75
N ILE A 26 1.60 16.95 -2.54
CA ILE A 26 0.85 17.16 -1.30
C ILE A 26 1.42 18.41 -0.59
N PRO A 27 0.59 19.39 -0.16
CA PRO A 27 -0.88 19.42 -0.18
C PRO A 27 -1.44 20.23 -1.36
N SER A 28 -0.57 20.64 -2.30
CA SER A 28 -0.87 21.68 -3.30
C SER A 28 -1.81 21.22 -4.42
N VAL A 29 -1.69 19.96 -4.84
CA VAL A 29 -2.52 19.36 -5.90
C VAL A 29 -3.58 18.44 -5.31
N THR A 30 -3.26 17.72 -4.24
CA THR A 30 -4.22 16.98 -3.42
C THR A 30 -3.76 17.01 -1.97
N THR A 31 -4.69 16.80 -1.05
CA THR A 31 -4.43 16.71 0.39
C THR A 31 -4.15 15.28 0.86
N THR A 32 -4.45 14.25 0.04
CA THR A 32 -4.35 12.84 0.46
C THR A 32 -3.44 12.00 -0.45
N PRO A 33 -2.57 11.15 0.11
CA PRO A 33 -1.88 10.08 -0.60
C PRO A 33 -2.78 9.20 -1.47
N GLN A 34 -4.03 8.99 -1.01
CA GLN A 34 -4.97 8.11 -1.68
C GLN A 34 -5.27 8.54 -3.12
N ASP A 35 -5.43 9.84 -3.37
CA ASP A 35 -5.80 10.33 -4.70
C ASP A 35 -4.69 10.04 -5.73
N ILE A 36 -3.43 10.19 -5.31
CA ILE A 36 -2.26 9.90 -6.15
C ILE A 36 -2.15 8.39 -6.36
N ASP A 37 -2.28 7.59 -5.29
CA ASP A 37 -2.22 6.14 -5.40
C ASP A 37 -3.31 5.59 -6.33
N ASP A 38 -4.53 6.10 -6.21
CA ASP A 38 -5.66 5.70 -7.04
C ASP A 38 -5.48 6.14 -8.50
N ALA A 39 -4.95 7.33 -8.75
CA ALA A 39 -4.61 7.77 -10.09
C ALA A 39 -3.58 6.83 -10.75
N MET A 40 -2.56 6.39 -10.01
CA MET A 40 -1.55 5.47 -10.53
C MET A 40 -2.09 4.05 -10.76
N LYS A 41 -2.92 3.55 -9.83
CA LYS A 41 -3.55 2.24 -9.96
C LYS A 41 -4.54 2.20 -11.14
N LEU A 42 -5.39 3.22 -11.27
CA LEU A 42 -6.45 3.25 -12.29
C LEU A 42 -5.93 3.71 -13.66
N GLY A 43 -5.00 4.67 -13.70
CA GLY A 43 -4.49 5.25 -14.94
C GLY A 43 -3.30 4.49 -15.55
N PHE A 44 -2.47 3.87 -14.71
CA PHE A 44 -1.22 3.22 -15.14
C PHE A 44 -1.15 1.74 -14.76
N ASN A 45 -2.23 1.16 -14.23
CA ASN A 45 -2.34 -0.25 -13.84
C ASN A 45 -1.27 -0.69 -12.83
N TRP A 46 -0.90 0.21 -11.91
CA TRP A 46 0.01 -0.14 -10.83
C TRP A 46 -0.68 -1.08 -9.83
N GLN A 47 0.07 -2.06 -9.29
CA GLN A 47 -0.45 -2.93 -8.23
C GLN A 47 -0.53 -2.21 -6.87
N LYS A 48 0.40 -1.27 -6.64
CA LYS A 48 0.46 -0.41 -5.47
C LYS A 48 0.78 0.99 -5.93
N GLY A 49 0.09 1.99 -5.39
CA GLY A 49 0.47 3.38 -5.61
C GLY A 49 1.81 3.74 -4.95
N PRO A 50 2.40 4.90 -5.28
CA PRO A 50 3.65 5.36 -4.68
C PRO A 50 3.63 5.37 -3.15
N PHE A 51 2.57 5.82 -2.49
CA PHE A 51 2.52 5.91 -1.03
C PHE A 51 2.29 4.53 -0.38
N GLU A 52 1.42 3.70 -0.96
CA GLU A 52 1.31 2.28 -0.61
C GLU A 52 2.66 1.54 -0.74
N MET A 53 3.48 1.87 -1.75
CA MET A 53 4.83 1.31 -1.88
C MET A 53 5.79 1.86 -0.83
N MET A 54 5.74 3.16 -0.54
CA MET A 54 6.56 3.77 0.51
C MET A 54 6.30 3.12 1.87
N ASP A 55 5.04 2.86 2.22
CA ASP A 55 4.66 2.15 3.46
C ASP A 55 5.25 0.73 3.54
N VAL A 56 5.34 0.03 2.41
CA VAL A 56 5.92 -1.34 2.35
C VAL A 56 7.45 -1.31 2.42
N ILE A 57 8.08 -0.36 1.74
CA ILE A 57 9.54 -0.23 1.63
C ILE A 57 10.14 0.33 2.95
N GLY A 58 9.39 1.18 3.65
CA GLY A 58 9.81 1.83 4.88
C GLY A 58 10.50 3.18 4.64
N HIS A 59 10.23 4.12 5.56
CA HIS A 59 10.57 5.53 5.40
C HIS A 59 12.09 5.80 5.25
N ASP A 60 12.95 5.08 5.98
CA ASP A 60 14.40 5.26 5.87
C ASP A 60 14.93 4.82 4.49
N THR A 61 14.45 3.69 3.97
CA THR A 61 14.83 3.20 2.65
C THR A 61 14.34 4.13 1.54
N VAL A 62 13.11 4.65 1.66
CA VAL A 62 12.56 5.63 0.72
C VAL A 62 13.43 6.89 0.68
N ARG A 63 13.85 7.44 1.83
CA ARG A 63 14.75 8.59 1.88
C ARG A 63 16.10 8.31 1.22
N ALA A 64 16.66 7.12 1.46
CA ALA A 64 17.91 6.72 0.81
C ALA A 64 17.73 6.67 -0.72
N MET A 65 16.63 6.11 -1.22
CA MET A 65 16.33 6.06 -2.66
C MET A 65 16.16 7.46 -3.27
N ILE A 66 15.52 8.39 -2.54
CA ILE A 66 15.36 9.79 -2.98
C ILE A 66 16.72 10.49 -3.06
N ALA A 67 17.58 10.31 -2.06
CA ALA A 67 18.94 10.87 -2.06
C ALA A 67 19.80 10.25 -3.17
N GLU A 68 19.73 8.93 -3.35
CA GLU A 68 20.37 8.21 -4.46
C GLU A 68 19.90 8.70 -5.83
N ALA A 69 18.72 9.31 -5.92
CA ALA A 69 18.16 9.88 -7.14
C ALA A 69 18.51 11.36 -7.36
N ASP A 70 19.39 11.93 -6.53
CA ASP A 70 19.80 13.34 -6.55
C ASP A 70 18.63 14.30 -6.28
N MET A 71 17.67 13.88 -5.46
CA MET A 71 16.50 14.66 -5.07
C MET A 71 16.46 14.92 -3.56
N THR A 72 15.74 15.97 -3.18
CA THR A 72 15.48 16.30 -1.76
C THR A 72 14.10 15.78 -1.37
N PRO A 73 13.94 15.06 -0.24
CA PRO A 73 12.63 14.66 0.25
C PRO A 73 11.71 15.87 0.47
N PRO A 74 10.49 15.89 -0.09
CA PRO A 74 9.51 16.92 0.19
C PRO A 74 9.10 16.94 1.67
N PRO A 75 8.46 18.03 2.15
CA PRO A 75 8.10 18.16 3.57
C PRO A 75 7.34 16.97 4.17
N VAL A 76 6.42 16.37 3.40
CA VAL A 76 5.66 15.15 3.79
C VAL A 76 6.56 13.97 4.17
N LEU A 77 7.73 13.85 3.54
CA LEU A 77 8.72 12.79 3.81
C LEU A 77 9.90 13.28 4.68
N ALA A 78 10.03 14.59 4.87
CA ALA A 78 11.07 15.16 5.73
C ALA A 78 10.66 15.07 7.21
N ALA A 79 9.39 15.28 7.50
CA ALA A 79 8.86 15.18 8.85
C ALA A 79 8.81 13.71 9.30
N ARG A 80 9.50 13.36 10.38
CA ARG A 80 9.41 12.03 11.03
C ARG A 80 8.18 11.92 11.95
N ASN A 81 7.12 12.66 11.64
CA ASN A 81 5.90 12.71 12.45
C ASN A 81 4.89 11.61 12.09
N LEU A 82 5.22 10.77 11.09
CA LEU A 82 4.37 9.69 10.63
C LEU A 82 5.19 8.45 10.27
N ASP A 83 4.76 7.29 10.78
CA ASP A 83 5.38 6.00 10.47
C ASP A 83 4.89 5.42 9.14
N MET A 84 3.58 5.53 8.86
CA MET A 84 2.93 5.05 7.64
C MET A 84 1.80 5.99 7.21
N PHE A 85 1.65 6.18 5.90
CA PHE A 85 0.56 6.95 5.29
C PHE A 85 -0.79 6.31 5.50
N TYR A 86 -0.84 4.98 5.49
CA TYR A 86 -2.06 4.22 5.70
C TYR A 86 -1.99 3.38 6.96
N GLN A 87 -2.97 3.53 7.85
CA GLN A 87 -2.98 2.88 9.15
C GLN A 87 -4.31 2.17 9.41
N PRO A 88 -4.31 0.85 9.68
CA PRO A 88 -5.52 0.18 10.13
C PRO A 88 -5.83 0.62 11.57
N LYS A 89 -7.05 1.10 11.80
CA LYS A 89 -7.54 1.49 13.12
C LYS A 89 -9.04 1.24 13.24
N ASP A 90 -9.47 0.62 14.34
CA ASP A 90 -10.88 0.36 14.65
C ASP A 90 -11.66 -0.30 13.49
N GLY A 91 -11.03 -1.25 12.78
CA GLY A 91 -11.63 -1.96 11.65
C GLY A 91 -11.65 -1.19 10.32
N ALA A 92 -11.23 0.07 10.31
CA ALA A 92 -11.12 0.90 9.11
C ALA A 92 -9.67 1.11 8.70
N LEU A 93 -9.42 1.24 7.40
CA LEU A 93 -8.13 1.73 6.92
C LEU A 93 -8.19 3.25 6.86
N LEU A 94 -7.35 3.90 7.65
CA LEU A 94 -7.17 5.35 7.65
C LEU A 94 -6.03 5.75 6.71
N VAL A 95 -6.09 6.96 6.18
CA VAL A 95 -5.07 7.60 5.35
C VAL A 95 -4.76 8.99 5.90
N ALA A 96 -3.49 9.37 5.88
CA ALA A 96 -3.03 10.69 6.28
C ALA A 96 -3.57 11.78 5.34
N SER A 97 -4.10 12.87 5.90
CA SER A 97 -4.59 14.05 5.21
C SER A 97 -3.77 15.26 5.63
N TYR A 98 -3.29 16.01 4.65
CA TYR A 98 -2.41 17.16 4.86
C TYR A 98 -3.10 18.44 4.39
N ASP A 99 -3.06 19.46 5.23
CA ASP A 99 -3.46 20.81 4.87
C ASP A 99 -2.25 21.66 4.47
N GLN A 100 -2.49 22.92 4.09
CA GLN A 100 -1.43 23.86 3.73
C GLN A 100 -0.46 24.18 4.88
N SER A 101 -0.83 23.92 6.14
CA SER A 101 0.05 24.15 7.29
C SER A 101 1.16 23.10 7.37
N MET A 102 0.96 21.91 6.78
CA MET A 102 1.93 20.82 6.72
C MET A 102 2.50 20.43 8.09
N GLN A 103 1.68 20.58 9.13
CA GLN A 103 1.97 20.13 10.49
C GLN A 103 1.77 18.61 10.60
N ALA A 104 1.29 18.12 11.74
CA ALA A 104 0.86 16.73 11.87
C ALA A 104 -0.35 16.47 10.95
N PRO A 105 -0.35 15.39 10.16
CA PRO A 105 -1.49 15.06 9.33
C PRO A 105 -2.66 14.59 10.19
N ASP A 106 -3.87 14.92 9.75
CA ASP A 106 -5.08 14.31 10.28
C ASP A 106 -5.25 12.90 9.67
N MET A 107 -5.90 12.00 10.40
CA MET A 107 -6.23 10.66 9.90
C MET A 107 -7.70 10.60 9.52
N GLN A 108 -7.96 10.33 8.24
CA GLN A 108 -9.31 10.16 7.71
C GLN A 108 -9.51 8.76 7.15
N ALA A 109 -10.76 8.29 7.10
CA ALA A 109 -11.06 7.02 6.46
C ALA A 109 -10.75 7.08 4.96
N VAL A 110 -10.22 5.98 4.39
CA VAL A 110 -10.05 5.84 2.95
C VAL A 110 -11.41 6.03 2.26
N ASN A 111 -11.44 6.91 1.26
CA ASN A 111 -12.64 7.29 0.54
C ASN A 111 -12.90 6.34 -0.64
N LEU A 112 -13.86 5.43 -0.51
CA LEU A 112 -14.25 4.53 -1.60
C LEU A 112 -15.66 4.87 -2.10
N PRO A 113 -15.95 4.67 -3.40
CA PRO A 113 -17.30 4.82 -3.92
C PRO A 113 -18.28 3.93 -3.13
N PRO A 114 -19.55 4.35 -2.99
CA PRO A 114 -20.56 3.56 -2.30
C PRO A 114 -20.60 2.12 -2.82
N ARG A 115 -20.75 1.15 -1.91
CA ARG A 115 -20.80 -0.29 -2.22
C ARG A 115 -19.55 -0.86 -2.89
N THR A 116 -18.39 -0.18 -2.79
CA THR A 116 -17.12 -0.70 -3.29
C THR A 116 -16.28 -1.27 -2.16
N ILE A 117 -15.77 -2.49 -2.34
CA ILE A 117 -14.80 -3.10 -1.43
C ILE A 117 -13.49 -3.31 -2.19
N ARG A 118 -12.40 -2.75 -1.67
CA ARG A 118 -11.05 -3.09 -2.10
C ARG A 118 -10.43 -4.06 -1.12
N PHE A 119 -10.46 -5.35 -1.47
CA PHE A 119 -10.05 -6.41 -0.55
C PHE A 119 -8.61 -6.23 -0.04
N HIS A 120 -7.68 -5.77 -0.87
CA HIS A 120 -6.30 -5.53 -0.44
C HIS A 120 -6.15 -4.47 0.68
N MET A 121 -7.13 -3.56 0.80
CA MET A 121 -7.23 -2.58 1.89
C MET A 121 -7.95 -3.21 3.08
N LEU A 122 -9.11 -3.83 2.85
CA LEU A 122 -9.91 -4.45 3.89
C LEU A 122 -9.12 -5.52 4.66
N ARG A 123 -8.36 -6.38 3.97
CA ARG A 123 -7.55 -7.44 4.60
C ARG A 123 -6.52 -6.92 5.61
N ARG A 124 -6.12 -5.64 5.54
CA ARG A 124 -5.21 -5.03 6.52
C ARG A 124 -5.86 -4.83 7.89
N CYS A 125 -7.19 -4.84 7.93
CA CYS A 125 -8.01 -4.72 9.12
C CYS A 125 -8.63 -6.05 9.56
N LEU A 126 -8.45 -7.12 8.78
CA LEU A 126 -9.01 -8.44 9.07
C LEU A 126 -7.94 -9.39 9.60
N THR A 127 -8.37 -10.28 10.49
CA THR A 127 -7.58 -11.45 10.87
C THR A 127 -8.11 -12.65 10.10
N PRO A 128 -7.26 -13.43 9.40
CA PRO A 128 -7.71 -14.63 8.71
C PRO A 128 -8.23 -15.66 9.73
N LEU A 129 -9.35 -16.31 9.39
CA LEU A 129 -9.90 -17.43 10.16
C LEU A 129 -8.97 -18.65 10.10
N GLN A 130 -8.41 -18.90 8.91
CA GLN A 130 -7.46 -19.98 8.65
C GLN A 130 -6.52 -19.58 7.52
N ARG A 131 -5.27 -20.05 7.55
CA ARG A 131 -4.28 -19.76 6.51
C ARG A 131 -3.24 -20.87 6.42
N ASN A 132 -2.82 -21.21 5.20
CA ASN A 132 -1.65 -22.03 4.92
C ASN A 132 -0.77 -21.35 3.85
N LYS A 133 0.18 -22.07 3.22
CA LYS A 133 1.07 -21.49 2.19
C LYS A 133 0.41 -21.29 0.82
N ALA A 134 -0.81 -21.82 0.62
CA ALA A 134 -1.51 -21.77 -0.66
C ALA A 134 -2.70 -20.81 -0.65
N ALA A 135 -3.41 -20.67 0.48
CA ALA A 135 -4.58 -19.81 0.60
C ALA A 135 -4.84 -19.29 2.04
N SER A 136 -5.69 -18.26 2.14
CA SER A 136 -6.18 -17.67 3.39
C SER A 136 -7.71 -17.56 3.35
N LEU A 137 -8.38 -17.84 4.47
CA LEU A 137 -9.82 -17.72 4.65
C LEU A 137 -10.15 -16.54 5.55
N TYR A 138 -11.13 -15.72 5.15
CA TYR A 138 -11.63 -14.59 5.92
C TYR A 138 -13.16 -14.66 6.03
N ALA A 139 -13.70 -14.20 7.15
CA ALA A 139 -15.12 -13.87 7.28
C ALA A 139 -15.35 -12.40 6.93
N LEU A 140 -16.38 -12.15 6.14
CA LEU A 140 -16.90 -10.83 5.83
C LEU A 140 -18.33 -10.70 6.36
N ASP A 141 -18.84 -9.48 6.40
CA ASP A 141 -20.22 -9.21 6.79
C ASP A 141 -21.23 -9.93 5.87
N GLY A 142 -22.39 -10.25 6.43
CA GLY A 142 -23.46 -10.92 5.68
C GLY A 142 -23.23 -12.43 5.47
N ASP A 143 -22.50 -13.07 6.37
CA ASP A 143 -22.14 -14.50 6.32
C ASP A 143 -21.38 -14.90 5.04
N ILE A 144 -20.57 -13.99 4.53
CA ILE A 144 -19.73 -14.24 3.36
C ILE A 144 -18.37 -14.78 3.83
N ARG A 145 -17.89 -15.83 3.16
CA ARG A 145 -16.52 -16.34 3.31
C ARG A 145 -15.71 -15.95 2.07
N LEU A 146 -14.53 -15.39 2.29
CA LEU A 146 -13.60 -15.02 1.22
C LEU A 146 -12.34 -15.88 1.31
N VAL A 147 -12.01 -16.56 0.20
CA VAL A 147 -10.77 -17.33 0.04
C VAL A 147 -9.82 -16.55 -0.85
N GLU A 148 -8.65 -16.19 -0.32
CA GLU A 148 -7.56 -15.55 -1.04
C GLU A 148 -6.50 -16.60 -1.40
N PHE A 149 -6.35 -16.90 -2.68
CA PHE A 149 -5.28 -17.78 -3.17
C PHE A 149 -3.99 -16.99 -3.37
N HIS A 150 -2.88 -17.52 -2.87
CA HIS A 150 -1.55 -16.90 -2.97
C HIS A 150 -0.42 -17.92 -3.17
N SER A 151 -0.77 -19.11 -3.68
CA SER A 151 0.17 -20.14 -4.09
C SER A 151 1.07 -19.68 -5.24
N LYS A 152 2.21 -20.37 -5.42
CA LYS A 152 3.11 -20.10 -6.54
C LYS A 152 2.36 -20.24 -7.87
N ALA A 153 2.45 -19.20 -8.71
CA ALA A 153 1.73 -19.10 -9.99
C ALA A 153 0.20 -19.25 -9.89
N ASN A 154 -0.40 -18.97 -8.73
CA ASN A 154 -1.84 -19.13 -8.46
C ASN A 154 -2.37 -20.54 -8.76
N ALA A 155 -1.53 -21.57 -8.63
CA ALA A 155 -1.94 -22.95 -8.83
C ALA A 155 -2.90 -23.42 -7.74
N LEU A 156 -3.98 -24.10 -8.13
CA LEU A 156 -4.88 -24.77 -7.19
C LEU A 156 -4.25 -26.11 -6.78
N THR A 157 -3.98 -26.26 -5.50
CA THR A 157 -3.29 -27.42 -4.90
C THR A 157 -4.17 -28.06 -3.83
N ASP A 158 -3.78 -29.22 -3.33
CA ASP A 158 -4.48 -29.88 -2.22
C ASP A 158 -4.64 -28.95 -1.02
N GLU A 159 -3.59 -28.17 -0.70
CA GLU A 159 -3.62 -27.17 0.35
C GLU A 159 -4.57 -26.00 0.06
N SER A 160 -4.75 -25.64 -1.22
CA SER A 160 -5.79 -24.67 -1.60
C SER A 160 -7.17 -25.24 -1.28
N MET A 161 -7.39 -26.52 -1.55
CA MET A 161 -8.66 -27.20 -1.32
C MET A 161 -8.96 -27.42 0.17
N GLU A 162 -7.94 -27.58 1.02
CA GLU A 162 -8.10 -27.60 2.48
C GLU A 162 -8.77 -26.31 2.99
N ILE A 163 -8.33 -25.15 2.49
CA ILE A 163 -8.90 -23.85 2.87
C ILE A 163 -10.32 -23.69 2.32
N VAL A 164 -10.59 -24.18 1.11
CA VAL A 164 -11.93 -24.18 0.52
C VAL A 164 -12.88 -25.07 1.33
N ALA A 165 -12.42 -26.26 1.77
CA ALA A 165 -13.21 -27.16 2.60
C ALA A 165 -13.53 -26.54 3.97
N ALA A 166 -12.61 -25.76 4.54
CA ALA A 166 -12.85 -25.02 5.78
C ALA A 166 -13.80 -23.81 5.64
N ALA A 167 -14.08 -23.39 4.40
CA ALA A 167 -15.01 -22.30 4.11
C ALA A 167 -16.47 -22.75 3.97
N ALA A 168 -16.70 -24.06 3.80
CA ALA A 168 -18.01 -24.69 3.67
C ALA A 168 -18.70 -24.85 5.03
#